data_AF-A0A5B8YN50-F1
#
_entry.id   AF-A0A5B8YN50-F1
#
_cell.length_a   1.000
_cell.length_b   1.000
_cell.length_c   1.000
_cell.angle_alpha   90.00
_cell.angle_beta   90.00
_cell.angle_gamma   90.00
#
_symmetry.space_group_name_H-M   'P 1'
#
loop_
_entity.id
_entity.type
_entity.pdbx_description
1 polymer ?
#
loop_
_entity_poly.entity_id
_entity_poly.type
_entity_poly.pdbx_seq_one_letter_code
_entity_poly.pdbx_strand_id
1 'polypeptide(L)'
;MLKSIFNFYINSSLHVAIAVVCLSAVSFLNFGYNLSGSILLFIFWGTVTGYNFVKYAGIAKFHHSNLPPNLKLLQLFSLIIFMGMIVSAFNQPPAILFIAAISGGFTLLYALPVFSKNRNLRALPGLKIYVIGLVVSIVTVLMPLVLYEELLERDILIEFLQRFLMVIALVIPFEIRDLKFDLIQLNTIPQKIGVARSKILGYILVSLVVSAEFLKQEILPENLVSLIGVGIITLLFLKGSQIKQGEYYASFWVEAIPVMWLFLQIGFTGVM
;
A
#
# COMPACT_ATOMS: atom_id res chain seq x y z
N MET A 1 -16.49 -21.33 10.39
CA MET A 1 -17.10 -20.06 9.94
C MET A 1 -16.15 -18.88 10.08
N LEU A 2 -15.59 -18.60 11.27
CA LEU A 2 -14.70 -17.43 11.51
C LEU A 2 -13.47 -17.37 10.58
N LYS A 3 -12.74 -18.49 10.41
CA LYS A 3 -11.61 -18.57 9.47
C LYS A 3 -12.00 -18.22 8.03
N SER A 4 -13.20 -18.62 7.60
CA SER A 4 -13.70 -18.34 6.25
C SER A 4 -14.00 -16.85 6.06
N ILE A 5 -14.61 -16.21 7.05
CA ILE A 5 -14.90 -14.77 7.04
C ILE A 5 -13.58 -13.98 7.02
N PHE A 6 -12.62 -14.37 7.86
CA PHE A 6 -11.32 -13.73 7.91
C PHE A 6 -10.52 -13.90 6.60
N ASN A 7 -10.56 -15.10 6.02
CA ASN A 7 -9.98 -15.34 4.71
C ASN A 7 -10.67 -14.53 3.61
N PHE A 8 -11.99 -14.34 3.68
CA PHE A 8 -12.69 -13.46 2.75
C PHE A 8 -12.21 -12.01 2.88
N TYR A 9 -12.13 -11.48 4.11
CA TYR A 9 -11.63 -10.14 4.41
C TYR A 9 -10.23 -9.85 3.83
N ILE A 10 -9.28 -10.76 4.03
CA ILE A 10 -7.94 -10.64 3.44
C ILE A 10 -8.02 -10.78 1.91
N ASN A 11 -8.81 -11.75 1.42
CA ASN A 11 -8.85 -12.02 0.00
C ASN A 11 -9.53 -10.95 -0.83
N SER A 12 -10.46 -10.21 -0.25
CA SER A 12 -11.18 -9.10 -0.86
C SER A 12 -10.44 -7.77 -0.77
N SER A 13 -9.17 -7.79 -0.36
CA SER A 13 -8.29 -6.61 -0.25
C SER A 13 -8.80 -5.50 0.69
N LEU A 14 -9.76 -5.83 1.57
CA LEU A 14 -10.28 -4.89 2.56
C LEU A 14 -9.20 -4.47 3.57
N HIS A 15 -8.40 -5.43 4.02
CA HIS A 15 -7.32 -5.15 4.98
C HIS A 15 -6.30 -4.16 4.42
N VAL A 16 -5.89 -4.36 3.17
CA VAL A 16 -4.95 -3.49 2.46
C VAL A 16 -5.53 -2.10 2.26
N ALA A 17 -6.81 -2.01 1.90
CA ALA A 17 -7.47 -0.71 1.75
C ALA A 17 -7.53 0.06 3.06
N ILE A 18 -7.81 -0.60 4.19
CA ILE A 18 -7.74 0.03 5.52
C ILE A 18 -6.32 0.52 5.80
N ALA A 19 -5.30 -0.27 5.49
CA ALA A 19 -3.90 0.13 5.67
C ALA A 19 -3.55 1.38 4.85
N VAL A 20 -3.97 1.46 3.58
CA VAL A 20 -3.76 2.64 2.71
C VAL A 20 -4.54 3.87 3.20
N VAL A 21 -5.76 3.69 3.71
CA VAL A 21 -6.53 4.77 4.37
C VAL A 21 -5.79 5.27 5.61
N CYS A 22 -5.26 4.38 6.44
CA CYS A 22 -4.48 4.76 7.62
C CYS A 22 -3.20 5.50 7.24
N LEU A 23 -2.51 5.08 6.18
CA LEU A 23 -1.37 5.83 5.64
C LEU A 23 -1.78 7.25 5.22
N SER A 24 -2.91 7.40 4.55
CA SER A 24 -3.43 8.69 4.10
C SER A 24 -3.82 9.60 5.26
N ALA A 25 -4.42 9.02 6.30
CA ALA A 25 -4.75 9.72 7.54
C ALA A 25 -3.49 10.19 8.27
N VAL A 26 -2.42 9.37 8.33
CA VAL A 26 -1.12 9.81 8.85
C VAL A 26 -0.60 11.03 8.08
N SER A 27 -0.74 11.09 6.75
CA SER A 27 -0.31 12.26 5.98
C SER A 27 -1.11 13.53 6.30
N PHE A 28 -2.44 13.44 6.51
CA PHE A 28 -3.20 14.58 7.03
C PHE A 28 -2.65 15.05 8.39
N LEU A 29 -2.46 14.13 9.33
CA LEU A 29 -2.01 14.44 10.68
C LEU A 29 -0.57 14.98 10.73
N ASN A 30 0.34 14.45 9.90
CA ASN A 30 1.73 14.90 9.85
C ASN A 30 1.83 16.39 9.46
N PHE A 31 0.87 16.89 8.68
CA PHE A 31 0.81 18.29 8.26
C PHE A 31 -0.24 19.10 9.05
N GLY A 32 -0.75 18.56 10.18
CA GLY A 32 -1.68 19.27 11.05
C GLY A 32 -3.08 19.49 10.48
N TYR A 33 -3.47 18.76 9.43
CA TYR A 33 -4.77 18.89 8.79
C TYR A 33 -5.82 17.94 9.36
N ASN A 34 -7.08 18.38 9.29
CA ASN A 34 -8.23 17.56 9.64
C ASN A 34 -8.46 16.44 8.61
N LEU A 35 -8.91 15.29 9.10
CA LEU A 35 -9.23 14.15 8.25
C LEU A 35 -10.45 14.46 7.36
N SER A 36 -10.27 14.34 6.04
CA SER A 36 -11.39 14.41 5.10
C SER A 36 -12.00 13.03 4.89
N GLY A 37 -13.15 12.77 5.52
CA GLY A 37 -13.88 11.52 5.35
C GLY A 37 -14.24 11.22 3.89
N SER A 38 -14.53 12.24 3.09
CA SER A 38 -14.81 12.11 1.66
C SER A 38 -13.60 11.56 0.88
N ILE A 39 -12.41 12.13 1.11
CA ILE A 39 -11.16 11.70 0.46
C ILE A 39 -10.77 10.30 0.94
N LEU A 40 -10.80 10.05 2.25
CA LEU A 40 -10.44 8.75 2.82
C LEU A 40 -11.38 7.63 2.32
N LEU A 41 -12.67 7.90 2.20
CA LEU A 41 -13.63 6.95 1.66
C LEU A 41 -13.38 6.69 0.16
N PHE A 42 -13.05 7.72 -0.62
CA PHE A 42 -12.68 7.55 -2.02
C PHE A 42 -11.40 6.72 -2.19
N ILE A 43 -10.38 6.98 -1.37
CA ILE A 43 -9.14 6.17 -1.30
C ILE A 43 -9.45 4.72 -0.96
N PHE A 44 -10.36 4.47 -0.01
CA PHE A 44 -10.78 3.12 0.36
C PHE A 44 -11.37 2.37 -0.84
N TRP A 45 -12.41 2.92 -1.48
CA TRP A 45 -13.07 2.28 -2.62
C TRP A 45 -12.11 2.07 -3.80
N GLY A 46 -11.28 3.07 -4.09
CA GLY A 46 -10.26 3.00 -5.14
C GLY A 46 -9.20 1.93 -4.87
N THR A 47 -8.74 1.82 -3.63
CA THR A 47 -7.74 0.82 -3.24
C THR A 47 -8.30 -0.59 -3.37
N VAL A 48 -9.50 -0.87 -2.83
CA VAL A 48 -10.12 -2.20 -2.97
C VAL A 48 -10.33 -2.53 -4.45
N THR A 49 -10.81 -1.58 -5.25
CA THR A 49 -10.98 -1.73 -6.70
C THR A 49 -9.67 -2.11 -7.40
N GLY A 50 -8.61 -1.32 -7.19
CA GLY A 50 -7.31 -1.50 -7.84
C GLY A 50 -6.67 -2.84 -7.48
N TYR A 51 -6.63 -3.18 -6.19
CA TYR A 51 -6.04 -4.45 -5.73
C TYR A 51 -6.84 -5.66 -6.20
N ASN A 52 -8.18 -5.63 -6.13
CA ASN A 52 -9.00 -6.74 -6.64
C ASN A 52 -8.86 -6.88 -8.16
N PHE A 53 -8.79 -5.77 -8.90
CA PHE A 53 -8.51 -5.81 -10.34
C PHE A 53 -7.16 -6.51 -10.62
N VAL A 54 -6.08 -6.08 -9.97
CA VAL A 54 -4.74 -6.68 -10.13
C VAL A 54 -4.73 -8.18 -9.75
N LYS A 55 -5.49 -8.56 -8.72
CA LYS A 55 -5.54 -9.93 -8.20
C LYS A 55 -6.37 -10.87 -9.08
N TYR A 56 -7.45 -10.39 -9.67
CA TYR A 56 -8.45 -11.23 -10.33
C TYR A 56 -8.57 -11.03 -11.85
N ALA A 57 -7.99 -9.99 -12.44
CA ALA A 57 -8.07 -9.70 -13.88
C ALA A 57 -7.54 -10.85 -14.76
N GLY A 58 -6.51 -11.57 -14.34
CA GLY A 58 -5.97 -12.72 -15.07
C GLY A 58 -6.81 -13.99 -14.95
N ILE A 59 -7.53 -14.15 -13.83
CA ILE A 59 -8.32 -15.35 -13.53
C ILE A 59 -9.66 -15.29 -14.27
N ALA A 60 -10.26 -14.10 -14.41
CA ALA A 60 -11.52 -13.92 -15.11
C ALA A 60 -11.44 -14.15 -16.64
N LYS A 61 -10.23 -14.14 -17.23
CA LYS A 61 -10.01 -14.39 -18.67
C LYS A 61 -10.19 -15.86 -19.07
N PHE A 62 -10.15 -16.81 -18.13
CA PHE A 62 -10.27 -18.23 -18.41
C PHE A 62 -11.54 -18.77 -17.75
N HIS A 63 -12.57 -19.03 -18.57
CA HIS A 63 -13.87 -19.64 -18.21
C HIS A 63 -14.83 -18.83 -17.33
N HIS A 64 -15.67 -18.00 -17.95
CA HIS A 64 -16.87 -17.43 -17.31
C HIS A 64 -17.84 -18.51 -16.76
N SER A 65 -17.85 -19.70 -17.36
CA SER A 65 -18.89 -20.70 -17.10
C SER A 65 -18.67 -21.56 -15.84
N ASN A 66 -17.42 -21.74 -15.38
CA ASN A 66 -17.05 -22.70 -14.31
C ASN A 66 -16.23 -22.07 -13.16
N LEU A 67 -16.42 -20.78 -12.87
CA LEU A 67 -15.78 -20.15 -11.71
C LEU A 67 -16.29 -20.78 -10.40
N PRO A 68 -15.39 -21.16 -9.47
CA PRO A 68 -15.74 -21.54 -8.11
C PRO A 68 -16.71 -20.54 -7.45
N PRO A 69 -17.70 -20.98 -6.66
CA PRO A 69 -18.70 -20.10 -6.06
C PRO A 69 -18.11 -18.91 -5.29
N ASN A 70 -16.98 -19.14 -4.60
CA ASN A 70 -16.26 -18.11 -3.85
C ASN A 70 -15.69 -16.99 -4.73
N LEU A 71 -15.32 -17.28 -5.98
CA LEU A 71 -14.84 -16.27 -6.93
C LEU A 71 -16.00 -15.45 -7.53
N LYS A 72 -17.17 -16.06 -7.74
CA LYS A 72 -18.37 -15.33 -8.19
C LYS A 72 -18.84 -14.32 -7.13
N LEU A 73 -18.89 -14.74 -5.87
CA LEU A 73 -19.20 -13.83 -4.76
C LEU A 73 -18.22 -12.66 -4.69
N LEU A 74 -16.92 -12.94 -4.90
CA LEU A 74 -15.88 -11.92 -4.85
C LEU A 74 -15.93 -10.95 -6.05
N GLN A 75 -16.34 -11.42 -7.22
CA GLN A 75 -16.59 -10.56 -8.38
C GLN A 75 -17.77 -9.62 -8.13
N LEU A 76 -18.90 -10.15 -7.63
CA LEU A 76 -20.06 -9.33 -7.28
C LEU A 76 -19.69 -8.29 -6.21
N PHE A 77 -18.96 -8.70 -5.18
CA PHE A 77 -18.42 -7.80 -4.17
C PHE A 77 -17.54 -6.71 -4.80
N SER A 78 -16.59 -7.09 -5.68
CA SER A 78 -15.70 -6.13 -6.37
C SER A 78 -16.47 -5.15 -7.25
N LEU A 79 -17.57 -5.58 -7.88
CA LEU A 79 -18.44 -4.70 -8.66
C LEU A 79 -19.14 -3.67 -7.76
N ILE A 80 -19.66 -4.09 -6.60
CA ILE A 80 -20.28 -3.18 -5.63
C ILE A 80 -19.27 -2.14 -5.14
N ILE A 81 -18.05 -2.57 -4.79
CA ILE A 81 -16.94 -1.68 -4.41
C ILE A 81 -16.65 -0.67 -5.54
N PHE A 82 -16.55 -1.15 -6.78
CA PHE A 82 -16.27 -0.30 -7.94
C PHE A 82 -17.37 0.75 -8.16
N MET A 83 -18.64 0.38 -7.99
CA MET A 83 -19.75 1.35 -8.04
C MET A 83 -19.64 2.37 -6.90
N GLY A 84 -19.25 1.94 -5.69
CA GLY A 84 -18.96 2.85 -4.57
C GLY A 84 -17.84 3.85 -4.90
N MET A 85 -16.80 3.40 -5.61
CA MET A 85 -15.72 4.27 -6.10
C MET A 85 -16.25 5.32 -7.09
N ILE A 86 -17.08 4.91 -8.05
CA ILE A 86 -17.68 5.84 -9.03
C ILE A 86 -18.56 6.88 -8.33
N VAL A 87 -19.43 6.44 -7.40
CA VAL A 87 -20.31 7.35 -6.65
C VAL A 87 -19.50 8.36 -5.82
N SER A 88 -18.47 7.89 -5.11
CA SER A 88 -17.61 8.77 -4.31
C SER A 88 -16.75 9.72 -5.16
N ALA A 89 -16.43 9.36 -6.42
CA ALA A 89 -15.70 10.21 -7.35
C ALA A 89 -16.44 11.52 -7.66
N PHE A 90 -17.77 11.51 -7.73
CA PHE A 90 -18.57 12.71 -7.97
C PHE A 90 -18.46 13.75 -6.85
N ASN A 91 -18.03 13.34 -5.65
CA ASN A 91 -17.82 14.22 -4.51
C ASN A 91 -16.36 14.70 -4.39
N GLN A 92 -15.49 14.37 -5.34
CA GLN A 92 -14.07 14.75 -5.29
C GLN A 92 -13.74 15.94 -6.19
N PRO A 93 -12.86 16.86 -5.74
CA PRO A 93 -12.32 17.91 -6.59
C PRO A 93 -11.55 17.36 -7.80
N PRO A 94 -11.44 18.13 -8.90
CA PRO A 94 -10.69 17.71 -10.09
C PRO A 94 -9.23 17.30 -9.83
N ALA A 95 -8.54 17.97 -8.90
CA ALA A 95 -7.16 17.62 -8.53
C ALA A 95 -7.04 16.19 -7.97
N ILE A 96 -7.98 15.78 -7.12
CA ILE A 96 -8.05 14.42 -6.57
C ILE A 96 -8.33 13.41 -7.68
N LEU A 97 -9.27 13.71 -8.57
CA LEU A 97 -9.60 12.86 -9.72
C LEU A 97 -8.43 12.71 -10.69
N PHE A 98 -7.65 13.77 -10.90
CA PHE A 98 -6.44 13.73 -11.71
C PHE A 98 -5.37 12.80 -11.11
N ILE A 99 -5.10 12.92 -9.81
CA ILE A 99 -4.20 11.99 -9.10
C ILE A 99 -4.73 10.54 -9.14
N ALA A 100 -6.04 10.35 -9.01
CA ALA A 100 -6.67 9.04 -9.14
C ALA A 100 -6.52 8.46 -10.55
N ALA A 101 -6.63 9.29 -11.59
CA ALA A 101 -6.40 8.86 -12.98
C ALA A 101 -4.94 8.43 -13.21
N ILE A 102 -3.96 9.18 -12.67
CA ILE A 102 -2.54 8.82 -12.75
C ILE A 102 -2.28 7.48 -12.03
N SER A 103 -2.70 7.37 -10.76
CA SER A 103 -2.48 6.15 -9.96
C SER A 103 -3.24 4.93 -10.52
N GLY A 104 -4.45 5.13 -11.04
CA GLY A 104 -5.22 4.15 -11.80
C GLY A 104 -4.51 3.71 -13.07
N GLY A 105 -3.95 4.66 -13.83
CA GLY A 105 -3.15 4.39 -15.02
C GLY A 105 -1.94 3.51 -14.73
N PHE A 106 -1.16 3.82 -13.69
CA PHE A 106 -0.05 2.96 -13.24
C PHE A 106 -0.53 1.56 -12.83
N THR A 107 -1.68 1.47 -12.14
CA THR A 107 -2.28 0.19 -11.73
C THR A 107 -2.68 -0.66 -12.94
N LEU A 108 -3.25 -0.03 -13.98
CA LEU A 108 -3.59 -0.70 -15.24
C LEU A 108 -2.34 -1.16 -15.98
N LEU A 109 -1.31 -0.33 -16.11
CA LEU A 109 -0.01 -0.70 -16.71
C LEU A 109 0.68 -1.84 -15.93
N TYR A 110 0.46 -1.89 -14.62
CA TYR A 110 0.98 -2.94 -13.76
C TYR A 110 0.31 -4.29 -14.03
N ALA A 111 -1.01 -4.31 -14.18
CA ALA A 111 -1.78 -5.54 -14.38
C ALA A 111 -1.84 -6.00 -15.85
N LEU A 112 -2.00 -5.08 -16.80
CA LEU A 112 -2.27 -5.39 -18.19
C LEU A 112 -0.98 -5.43 -19.03
N PRO A 113 -0.87 -6.37 -19.99
CA PRO A 113 0.27 -6.45 -20.89
C PRO A 113 0.18 -5.35 -21.95
N VAL A 114 0.55 -4.12 -21.59
CA VAL A 114 0.45 -2.95 -22.48
C VAL A 114 1.67 -2.84 -23.42
N PHE A 115 2.85 -3.29 -23.00
CA PHE A 115 4.10 -3.09 -23.75
C PHE A 115 4.50 -4.25 -24.67
N SER A 116 3.96 -5.46 -24.46
CA SER A 116 4.22 -6.65 -25.28
C SER A 116 3.19 -7.73 -24.95
N LYS A 117 2.87 -8.61 -25.93
CA LYS A 117 1.84 -9.66 -25.82
C LYS A 117 1.89 -10.49 -24.52
N ASN A 118 3.06 -10.59 -23.86
CA ASN A 118 3.26 -11.35 -22.63
C ASN A 118 3.95 -10.59 -21.47
N ARG A 119 4.06 -9.25 -21.49
CA ARG A 119 4.76 -8.50 -20.42
C ARG A 119 3.97 -7.29 -19.93
N ASN A 120 3.59 -7.31 -18.65
CA ASN A 120 3.09 -6.18 -17.86
C ASN A 120 4.17 -5.72 -16.86
N LEU A 121 4.02 -4.56 -16.19
CA LEU A 121 5.05 -4.09 -15.25
C LEU A 121 5.22 -5.05 -14.06
N ARG A 122 4.18 -5.79 -13.70
CA ARG A 122 4.24 -6.83 -12.65
C ARG A 122 5.20 -7.98 -12.97
N ALA A 123 5.33 -8.33 -14.24
CA ALA A 123 6.21 -9.40 -14.72
C ALA A 123 7.64 -8.91 -15.02
N LEU A 124 7.90 -7.59 -14.94
CA LEU A 124 9.24 -7.05 -15.16
C LEU A 124 10.16 -7.33 -13.96
N PRO A 125 11.38 -7.83 -14.20
CA PRO A 125 12.21 -8.28 -13.11
C PRO A 125 12.60 -7.17 -12.14
N GLY A 126 12.30 -7.35 -10.85
CA GLY A 126 12.59 -6.39 -9.78
C GLY A 126 11.79 -5.08 -9.81
N LEU A 127 11.02 -4.78 -10.85
CA LEU A 127 10.29 -3.49 -10.95
C LEU A 127 9.00 -3.48 -10.11
N LYS A 128 8.45 -4.66 -9.84
CA LYS A 128 7.14 -4.86 -9.21
C LYS A 128 6.93 -4.03 -7.95
N ILE A 129 7.88 -4.05 -7.03
CA ILE A 129 7.75 -3.41 -5.71
C ILE A 129 7.84 -1.88 -5.80
N TYR A 130 8.59 -1.36 -6.77
CA TYR A 130 8.76 0.08 -6.96
C TYR A 130 7.47 0.70 -7.52
N VAL A 131 6.77 0.00 -8.42
CA VAL A 131 5.46 0.47 -8.90
C VAL A 131 4.43 0.49 -7.77
N ILE A 132 4.43 -0.55 -6.91
CA ILE A 132 3.56 -0.59 -5.72
C ILE A 132 3.88 0.58 -4.78
N GLY A 133 5.16 0.76 -4.44
CA GLY A 133 5.61 1.89 -3.61
C GLY A 133 5.19 3.23 -4.18
N LEU A 134 5.37 3.44 -5.48
CA LEU A 134 5.03 4.69 -6.16
C LEU A 134 3.54 4.98 -6.10
N VAL A 135 2.70 4.01 -6.47
CA VAL A 135 1.24 4.17 -6.46
C VAL A 135 0.73 4.44 -5.05
N VAL A 136 1.23 3.69 -4.05
CA VAL A 136 0.83 3.91 -2.64
C VAL A 136 1.27 5.28 -2.16
N SER A 137 2.49 5.74 -2.46
CA SER A 137 2.94 7.09 -2.07
C SER A 137 2.13 8.20 -2.74
N ILE A 138 1.79 8.06 -4.03
CA ILE A 138 0.92 9.02 -4.74
C ILE A 138 -0.44 9.10 -4.04
N VAL A 139 -1.06 7.96 -3.77
CA VAL A 139 -2.40 7.91 -3.16
C VAL A 139 -2.38 8.38 -1.71
N THR A 140 -1.34 8.05 -0.94
CA THR A 140 -1.33 8.30 0.51
C THR A 140 -0.72 9.62 0.92
N VAL A 141 0.11 10.24 0.07
CA VAL A 141 0.73 11.55 0.37
C VAL A 141 0.13 12.64 -0.50
N LEU A 142 0.14 12.47 -1.83
CA LEU A 142 -0.30 13.54 -2.72
C LEU A 142 -1.82 13.73 -2.65
N MET A 143 -2.61 12.66 -2.60
CA MET A 143 -4.06 12.81 -2.58
C MET A 143 -4.58 13.54 -1.32
N PRO A 144 -4.12 13.23 -0.09
CA PRO A 144 -4.48 14.03 1.08
C PRO A 144 -4.04 15.49 0.98
N LEU A 145 -2.87 15.76 0.40
CA LEU A 145 -2.21 17.05 0.52
C LEU A 145 -2.46 18.00 -0.66
N VAL A 146 -2.90 17.51 -1.83
CA VAL A 146 -3.01 18.32 -3.07
C VAL A 146 -3.94 19.54 -2.97
N LEU A 147 -4.85 19.56 -2.00
CA LEU A 147 -5.82 20.64 -1.84
C LEU A 147 -5.34 21.77 -0.91
N TYR A 148 -4.16 21.64 -0.31
CA TYR A 148 -3.62 22.62 0.62
C TYR A 148 -2.51 23.42 -0.06
N GLU A 149 -2.80 24.69 -0.36
CA GLU A 149 -1.91 25.58 -1.12
C GLU A 149 -0.74 26.13 -0.30
N GLU A 150 -0.82 26.08 1.03
CA GLU A 150 0.21 26.60 1.95
C GLU A 150 1.38 25.64 2.18
N LEU A 151 1.42 24.52 1.46
CA LEU A 151 2.41 23.48 1.68
C LEU A 151 3.80 23.88 1.18
N LEU A 152 4.81 23.59 2.01
CA LEU A 152 6.21 23.58 1.57
C LEU A 152 6.43 22.40 0.62
N GLU A 153 6.60 22.66 -0.67
CA GLU A 153 6.83 21.65 -1.71
C GLU A 153 7.92 20.64 -1.32
N ARG A 154 8.94 21.13 -0.60
CA ARG A 154 10.05 20.32 -0.08
C ARG A 154 9.62 19.29 0.95
N ASP A 155 8.76 19.64 1.90
CA ASP A 155 8.37 18.74 2.98
C ASP A 155 7.37 17.68 2.48
N ILE A 156 6.52 18.03 1.50
CA ILE A 156 5.71 17.04 0.77
C ILE A 156 6.62 16.05 0.05
N LEU A 157 7.67 16.52 -0.64
CA LEU A 157 8.59 15.65 -1.37
C LEU A 157 9.33 14.69 -0.43
N ILE A 158 9.74 15.18 0.74
CA ILE A 158 10.35 14.35 1.79
C ILE A 158 9.34 13.31 2.29
N GLU A 159 8.11 13.70 2.62
CA GLU A 159 7.05 12.77 3.06
C GLU A 159 6.75 11.72 1.99
N PHE A 160 6.70 12.12 0.71
CA PHE A 160 6.49 11.21 -0.42
C PHE A 160 7.61 10.17 -0.53
N LEU A 161 8.86 10.62 -0.41
CA LEU A 161 10.03 9.74 -0.46
C LEU A 161 10.09 8.81 0.75
N GLN A 162 9.81 9.33 1.96
CA GLN A 162 9.69 8.52 3.17
C GLN A 162 8.63 7.43 3.01
N ARG A 163 7.45 7.79 2.52
CA ARG A 163 6.36 6.85 2.26
C ARG A 163 6.77 5.78 1.25
N PHE A 164 7.46 6.18 0.19
CA PHE A 164 7.91 5.28 -0.87
C PHE A 164 8.89 4.22 -0.33
N LEU A 165 9.91 4.67 0.40
CA LEU A 165 10.91 3.79 1.00
C LEU A 165 10.29 2.89 2.08
N MET A 166 9.38 3.42 2.89
CA MET A 166 8.66 2.66 3.92
C MET A 166 7.80 1.55 3.30
N VAL A 167 7.05 1.84 2.24
CA VAL A 167 6.25 0.82 1.54
C VAL A 167 7.14 -0.26 0.94
N ILE A 168 8.29 0.09 0.35
CA ILE A 168 9.24 -0.91 -0.14
C ILE A 168 9.72 -1.82 1.00
N ALA A 169 10.07 -1.25 2.17
CA ALA A 169 10.46 -2.03 3.34
C ALA A 169 9.35 -2.97 3.81
N LEU A 170 8.09 -2.52 3.82
CA LEU A 170 6.92 -3.32 4.20
C LEU A 170 6.60 -4.45 3.21
N VAL A 171 7.02 -4.35 1.95
CA VAL A 171 6.82 -5.39 0.93
C VAL A 171 7.86 -6.52 1.03
N ILE A 172 9.04 -6.27 1.62
CA ILE A 172 10.11 -7.29 1.74
C ILE A 172 9.64 -8.58 2.44
N PRO A 173 8.90 -8.56 3.58
CA PRO A 173 8.36 -9.76 4.19
C PRO A 173 7.45 -10.59 3.27
N PHE A 174 6.74 -9.94 2.34
CA PHE A 174 5.93 -10.61 1.32
C PHE A 174 6.81 -11.27 0.26
N GLU A 175 7.83 -10.59 -0.26
CA GLU A 175 8.76 -11.21 -1.21
C GLU A 175 9.49 -12.41 -0.60
N ILE A 176 9.88 -12.33 0.67
CA ILE A 176 10.51 -13.46 1.38
C ILE A 176 9.54 -14.64 1.51
N ARG A 177 8.25 -14.39 1.79
CA ARG A 177 7.20 -15.42 1.83
C ARG A 177 7.04 -16.13 0.49
N ASP A 178 7.02 -15.31 -0.57
CA ASP A 178 6.58 -15.70 -1.90
C ASP A 178 7.70 -16.38 -2.70
N LEU A 179 8.95 -16.33 -2.21
CA LEU A 179 10.10 -17.08 -2.75
C LEU A 179 9.82 -18.54 -3.11
N LYS A 180 8.96 -19.23 -2.35
CA LYS A 180 8.62 -20.66 -2.60
C LYS A 180 7.67 -20.87 -3.79
N PHE A 181 7.02 -19.82 -4.27
CA PHE A 181 6.04 -19.84 -5.36
C PHE A 181 6.49 -19.00 -6.57
N ASP A 182 7.37 -18.02 -6.34
CA ASP A 182 7.84 -17.10 -7.37
C ASP A 182 8.72 -17.80 -8.41
N LEU A 183 8.45 -17.54 -9.69
CA LEU A 183 9.31 -17.96 -10.79
C LEU A 183 10.66 -17.24 -10.70
N ILE A 184 11.74 -17.94 -11.02
CA ILE A 184 13.13 -17.40 -11.00
C ILE A 184 13.26 -16.13 -11.84
N GLN A 185 12.48 -16.03 -12.92
CA GLN A 185 12.50 -14.94 -13.90
C GLN A 185 12.07 -13.58 -13.32
N LEU A 186 11.34 -13.59 -12.20
CA LEU A 186 10.85 -12.37 -11.55
C LEU A 186 11.98 -11.53 -10.94
N ASN A 187 13.14 -12.14 -10.68
CA ASN A 187 14.30 -11.54 -10.03
C ASN A 187 13.92 -10.58 -8.88
N THR A 188 13.10 -11.06 -7.95
CA THR A 188 12.72 -10.32 -6.73
C THR A 188 13.95 -10.01 -5.89
N ILE A 189 13.85 -9.06 -4.94
CA ILE A 189 14.99 -8.74 -4.06
C ILE A 189 15.56 -10.00 -3.39
N PRO A 190 14.75 -10.84 -2.72
CA PRO A 190 15.30 -12.01 -2.05
C PRO A 190 15.81 -13.10 -3.01
N GLN A 191 15.36 -13.13 -4.27
CA GLN A 191 15.98 -13.98 -5.31
C GLN A 191 17.38 -13.47 -5.70
N LYS A 192 17.57 -12.14 -5.80
CA LYS A 192 18.83 -11.52 -6.22
C LYS A 192 19.91 -11.51 -5.14
N ILE A 193 19.54 -11.11 -3.92
CA ILE A 193 20.52 -10.87 -2.83
C ILE A 193 20.36 -11.83 -1.65
N GLY A 194 19.37 -12.73 -1.69
CA GLY A 194 19.09 -13.66 -0.61
C GLY A 194 18.29 -13.03 0.54
N VAL A 195 17.70 -13.89 1.38
CA VAL A 195 16.79 -13.48 2.47
C VAL A 195 17.49 -12.56 3.48
N ALA A 196 18.71 -12.93 3.92
CA ALA A 196 19.43 -12.16 4.93
C ALA A 196 19.75 -10.74 4.46
N ARG A 197 20.24 -10.57 3.23
CA ARG A 197 20.54 -9.24 2.68
C ARG A 197 19.28 -8.44 2.36
N SER A 198 18.16 -9.11 2.04
CA SER A 198 16.86 -8.45 1.87
C SER A 198 16.39 -7.80 3.18
N LYS A 199 16.57 -8.49 4.32
CA LYS A 199 16.27 -7.91 5.64
C LYS A 199 17.17 -6.72 5.96
N ILE A 200 18.47 -6.83 5.68
CA ILE A 200 19.42 -5.72 5.86
C ILE A 200 19.02 -4.51 5.01
N LEU A 201 18.63 -4.73 3.75
CA LEU A 201 18.10 -3.67 2.90
C LEU A 201 16.87 -3.01 3.53
N GLY A 202 15.92 -3.80 4.04
CA GLY A 202 14.77 -3.27 4.77
C GLY A 202 15.17 -2.41 5.97
N TYR A 203 16.19 -2.81 6.73
CA TYR A 203 16.71 -2.03 7.84
C TYR A 203 17.32 -0.71 7.38
N ILE A 204 18.12 -0.72 6.31
CA ILE A 204 18.70 0.48 5.72
C ILE A 204 17.59 1.43 5.26
N LEU A 205 16.55 0.92 4.59
CA LEU A 205 15.42 1.72 4.12
C LEU A 205 14.68 2.40 5.27
N VAL A 206 14.36 1.67 6.34
CA VAL A 206 13.69 2.25 7.52
C VAL A 206 14.58 3.30 8.20
N SER A 207 15.88 3.05 8.31
CA SER A 207 16.81 4.04 8.85
C SER A 207 16.86 5.31 7.99
N LEU A 208 16.85 5.19 6.66
CA LEU A 208 16.78 6.34 5.75
C LEU A 208 15.46 7.11 5.91
N VAL A 209 14.34 6.42 6.10
CA VAL A 209 13.03 7.04 6.35
C VAL A 209 13.07 7.91 7.61
N VAL A 210 13.58 7.39 8.72
CA VAL A 210 13.70 8.13 9.98
C VAL A 210 14.68 9.30 9.84
N SER A 211 15.84 9.06 9.22
CA SER A 211 16.85 10.12 9.01
C SER A 211 16.34 11.25 8.11
N ALA A 212 15.48 10.93 7.13
CA ALA A 212 14.90 11.94 6.25
C ALA A 212 13.94 12.89 6.97
N GLU A 213 13.40 12.52 8.14
CA GLU A 213 12.53 13.41 8.92
C GLU A 213 13.27 14.67 9.37
N PHE A 214 14.55 14.54 9.71
CA PHE A 214 15.41 15.67 10.09
C PHE A 214 15.75 16.61 8.93
N LEU A 215 15.35 16.24 7.70
CA LEU A 215 15.46 17.14 6.58
C LEU A 215 14.27 18.11 6.52
N LYS A 216 13.10 17.81 7.08
CA LYS A 216 11.92 18.72 7.00
C LYS A 216 12.20 20.07 7.66
N GLN A 217 11.49 21.12 7.22
CA GLN A 217 11.69 22.46 7.78
C GLN A 217 11.22 22.54 9.23
N GLU A 218 10.05 21.96 9.50
CA GLU A 218 9.51 21.82 10.84
C GLU A 218 9.48 20.35 11.25
N ILE A 219 10.04 20.06 12.43
CA ILE A 219 10.05 18.72 13.01
C ILE A 219 9.08 18.73 14.19
N LEU A 220 7.91 18.15 13.97
CA LEU A 220 6.93 17.94 15.04
C LEU A 220 7.35 16.71 15.87
N PRO A 221 7.58 16.85 17.19
CA PRO A 221 8.02 15.74 18.04
C PRO A 221 7.09 14.52 17.98
N GLU A 222 5.78 14.74 17.91
CA GLU A 222 4.77 13.71 17.79
C GLU A 222 4.93 12.88 16.50
N ASN A 223 5.20 13.53 15.36
CA ASN A 223 5.45 12.87 14.08
C ASN A 223 6.73 12.03 14.15
N LEU A 224 7.80 12.60 14.71
CA LEU A 224 9.09 11.93 14.83
C LEU A 224 9.01 10.70 15.73
N VAL A 225 8.38 10.81 16.90
CA VAL A 225 8.22 9.68 17.84
C VAL A 225 7.34 8.59 17.23
N SER A 226 6.24 8.96 16.58
CA SER A 226 5.37 8.05 15.84
C SER A 226 6.13 7.32 14.72
N LEU A 227 6.94 8.05 13.94
CA LEU A 227 7.76 7.51 12.86
C LEU A 227 8.83 6.53 13.38
N ILE A 228 9.51 6.86 14.47
CA ILE A 228 10.47 5.98 15.14
C ILE A 228 9.76 4.71 15.64
N GLY A 229 8.59 4.86 16.28
CA GLY A 229 7.79 3.75 16.78
C GLY A 229 7.38 2.77 15.69
N VAL A 230 6.79 3.26 14.59
CA VAL A 230 6.43 2.40 13.45
C VAL A 230 7.67 1.83 12.76
N GLY A 231 8.78 2.57 12.73
CA GLY A 231 10.07 2.10 12.25
C GLY A 231 10.53 0.87 13.01
N ILE A 232 10.55 0.93 14.35
CA ILE A 232 10.90 -0.20 15.22
C ILE A 232 9.98 -1.40 14.98
N ILE A 233 8.66 -1.19 14.91
CA ILE A 233 7.70 -2.25 14.62
C ILE A 233 8.02 -2.92 13.28
N THR A 234 8.30 -2.12 12.24
CA THR A 234 8.67 -2.60 10.90
C THR A 234 9.95 -3.44 10.94
N LEU A 235 10.97 -2.99 11.68
CA LEU A 235 12.23 -3.74 11.85
C LEU A 235 12.00 -5.08 12.58
N LEU A 236 11.12 -5.13 13.57
CA LEU A 236 10.76 -6.38 14.27
C LEU A 236 10.07 -7.38 13.34
N PHE A 237 9.15 -6.91 12.49
CA PHE A 237 8.50 -7.76 11.49
C PHE A 237 9.46 -8.20 10.36
N LEU A 238 10.38 -7.34 9.94
CA LEU A 238 11.45 -7.72 9.00
C LEU A 238 12.37 -8.79 9.63
N LYS A 239 12.72 -8.65 10.91
CA LYS A 239 13.52 -9.64 11.62
C LYS A 239 12.82 -11.01 11.64
N GLY A 240 11.53 -11.02 11.93
CA GLY A 240 10.72 -12.24 12.04
C GLY A 240 10.31 -12.89 10.71
N SER A 241 10.46 -12.20 9.57
CA SER A 241 10.00 -12.73 8.28
C SER A 241 10.79 -13.96 7.81
N GLN A 242 10.10 -14.99 7.32
CA GLN A 242 10.72 -16.24 6.87
C GLN A 242 9.98 -16.83 5.67
N ILE A 243 10.66 -17.66 4.86
CA ILE A 243 10.04 -18.36 3.71
C ILE A 243 8.88 -19.24 4.19
N LYS A 244 9.11 -19.96 5.30
CA LYS A 244 8.10 -20.79 5.99
C LYS A 244 7.56 -20.02 7.21
N GLN A 245 6.75 -19.00 6.96
CA GLN A 245 6.04 -18.26 8.00
C GLN A 245 4.55 -18.60 8.03
N GLY A 246 3.87 -18.23 9.12
CA GLY A 246 2.43 -18.44 9.29
C GLY A 246 1.61 -17.76 8.17
N GLU A 247 0.44 -18.35 7.86
CA GLU A 247 -0.45 -17.93 6.76
C GLU A 247 -0.75 -16.43 6.78
N TYR A 248 -0.92 -15.85 7.98
CA TYR A 248 -1.32 -14.46 8.22
C TYR A 248 -0.18 -13.53 8.62
N TYR A 249 1.07 -14.01 8.66
CA TYR A 249 2.19 -13.17 9.10
C TYR A 249 2.35 -11.93 8.23
N ALA A 250 2.54 -12.13 6.92
CA ALA A 250 2.64 -11.00 5.99
C ALA A 250 1.27 -10.41 5.66
N SER A 251 0.30 -11.24 5.28
CA SER A 251 -1.02 -10.83 4.76
C SER A 251 -1.98 -10.20 5.77
N PHE A 252 -1.63 -10.21 7.06
CA PHE A 252 -2.38 -9.50 8.09
C PHE A 252 -1.44 -8.69 8.98
N TRP A 253 -0.48 -9.31 9.68
CA TRP A 253 0.29 -8.59 10.68
C TRP A 253 1.23 -7.52 10.10
N VAL A 254 1.98 -7.84 9.05
CA VAL A 254 2.83 -6.85 8.37
C VAL A 254 1.97 -5.79 7.67
N GLU A 255 0.88 -6.22 7.02
CA GLU A 255 -0.05 -5.32 6.33
C GLU A 255 -0.82 -4.40 7.28
N ALA A 256 -0.93 -4.74 8.57
CA ALA A 256 -1.52 -3.92 9.62
C ALA A 256 -0.58 -2.84 10.18
N ILE A 257 0.71 -2.84 9.82
CA ILE A 257 1.68 -1.85 10.34
C ILE A 257 1.22 -0.39 10.09
N PRO A 258 0.68 -0.03 8.91
CA PRO A 258 0.09 1.30 8.72
C PRO A 258 -1.04 1.66 9.67
N VAL A 259 -1.85 0.67 10.08
CA VAL A 259 -2.90 0.87 11.07
C VAL A 259 -2.27 1.16 12.43
N MET A 260 -1.23 0.42 12.81
CA MET A 260 -0.45 0.68 14.02
C MET A 260 0.20 2.08 13.98
N TRP A 261 0.67 2.52 12.81
CA TRP A 261 1.22 3.86 12.63
C TRP A 261 0.18 4.93 12.93
N LEU A 262 -1.03 4.83 12.38
CA LEU A 262 -2.10 5.78 12.67
C LEU A 262 -2.43 5.83 14.17
N PHE A 263 -2.49 4.68 14.84
CA PHE A 263 -2.72 4.63 16.29
C PHE A 263 -1.60 5.30 17.10
N LEU A 264 -0.34 5.09 16.73
CA LEU A 264 0.78 5.81 17.34
C LEU A 264 0.65 7.32 17.11
N GLN A 265 0.35 7.73 15.88
CA GLN A 265 0.19 9.13 15.52
C GLN A 265 -0.88 9.81 16.37
N ILE A 266 -2.09 9.22 16.43
CA ILE A 266 -3.20 9.73 17.25
C ILE A 266 -2.83 9.76 18.74
N GLY A 267 -2.16 8.72 19.24
CA GLY A 267 -1.75 8.64 20.64
C GLY A 267 -0.77 9.73 21.06
N PHE A 268 0.10 10.19 20.13
CA PHE A 268 1.07 11.25 20.41
C PHE A 268 0.56 12.65 20.08
N THR A 269 -0.31 12.82 19.08
CA THR A 269 -0.90 14.13 18.75
C THR A 269 -2.01 14.52 19.73
N GLY A 270 -2.59 13.57 20.47
CA GLY A 270 -3.69 13.81 21.40
C GLY A 270 -5.02 14.14 20.71
N VAL A 271 -5.10 13.99 19.39
CA VAL A 271 -6.31 14.23 18.59
C VAL A 271 -7.25 13.02 18.76
N MET A 272 -8.21 13.11 19.68
CA MET A 272 -9.39 12.23 19.74
C MET A 272 -10.61 12.93 19.16
#